data_AF-A0A547EFC8-F1
#
_entry.id   AF-A0A547EFC8-F1
#
_cell.length_a   1.000
_cell.length_b   1.000
_cell.length_c   1.000
_cell.angle_alpha   90.00
_cell.angle_beta   90.00
_cell.angle_gamma   90.00
#
_symmetry.space_group_name_H-M   'P 1'
#
loop_
_entity.id
_entity.type
_entity.pdbx_description
1 polymer ?
#
loop_
_entity_poly.entity_id
_entity_poly.type
_entity_poly.pdbx_seq_one_letter_code
_entity_poly.pdbx_strand_id
1 'polypeptide(L)' 'MTEQEKNELNSQLNEALMQIIQAQKYLKQSDFIRSGVYLGTVQDLLPKVHLKLLTANRKH' A
#
# COMPACT_ATOMS: atom_id res chain seq x y z
N MET A 1 -17.62 -8.54 -5.08
CA MET A 1 -16.17 -8.85 -5.06
C MET A 1 -16.01 -10.35 -4.86
N THR A 2 -15.11 -11.01 -5.59
CA THR A 2 -14.79 -12.44 -5.41
C THR A 2 -13.77 -12.62 -4.27
N GLU A 3 -13.67 -13.84 -3.72
CA GLU A 3 -12.69 -14.12 -2.64
C GLU A 3 -11.24 -13.95 -3.13
N GLN A 4 -10.97 -14.22 -4.40
CA GLN A 4 -9.66 -14.01 -5.01
C GLN A 4 -9.30 -12.51 -5.08
N GLU A 5 -10.23 -11.67 -5.52
CA GLU A 5 -10.04 -10.21 -5.56
C GLU A 5 -9.77 -9.63 -4.16
N LYS A 6 -10.48 -10.14 -3.15
CA LYS A 6 -10.30 -9.76 -1.74
C LYS A 6 -8.92 -10.15 -1.20
N ASN A 7 -8.46 -11.36 -1.52
CA ASN A 7 -7.13 -11.83 -1.12
C ASN A 7 -6.01 -11.03 -1.78
N GLU A 8 -6.17 -10.67 -3.05
CA GLU A 8 -5.21 -9.82 -3.76
C GLU A 8 -5.15 -8.41 -3.16
N LEU A 9 -6.31 -7.82 -2.85
CA LEU A 9 -6.41 -6.53 -2.15
C LEU A 9 -5.74 -6.56 -0.78
N ASN A 10 -5.97 -7.61 0.01
CA ASN A 10 -5.32 -7.78 1.30
C ASN A 10 -3.79 -7.91 1.15
N SER A 11 -3.32 -8.62 0.13
CA SER A 11 -1.88 -8.72 -0.16
C SER A 11 -1.28 -7.34 -0.49
N GLN A 12 -1.95 -6.56 -1.34
CA GLN A 12 -1.51 -5.21 -1.72
C GLN A 12 -1.50 -4.26 -0.50
N LEU A 13 -2.49 -4.35 0.38
CA LEU A 13 -2.52 -3.59 1.63
C LEU A 13 -1.37 -3.98 2.58
N ASN A 14 -1.11 -5.27 2.73
CA ASN A 14 -0.01 -5.76 3.57
C ASN A 14 1.35 -5.32 3.03
N GLU A 15 1.53 -5.33 1.71
CA GLU A 15 2.73 -4.80 1.07
C GLU A 15 2.91 -3.30 1.34
N ALA A 16 1.86 -2.48 1.16
CA ALA A 16 1.91 -1.07 1.48
C ALA A 16 2.28 -0.82 2.95
N LEU A 17 1.70 -1.57 3.89
CA LEU A 17 2.03 -1.48 5.32
C LEU A 17 3.51 -1.78 5.60
N MET A 18 4.06 -2.84 4.99
CA MET A 18 5.47 -3.17 5.14
C MET A 18 6.38 -2.05 4.62
N GLN A 19 6.04 -1.46 3.47
CA GLN A 19 6.80 -0.36 2.90
C GLN A 19 6.75 0.88 3.82
N ILE A 20 5.59 1.22 4.39
CA ILE A 20 5.46 2.30 5.39
C ILE A 20 6.35 2.04 6.62
N ILE A 21 6.38 0.81 7.13
CA ILE A 21 7.23 0.43 8.28
C ILE A 21 8.71 0.64 7.94
N GLN A 22 9.16 0.23 6.75
CA GLN A 22 10.54 0.46 6.33
C GLN A 22 10.85 1.95 6.14
N ALA A 23 9.93 2.70 5.52
CA ALA A 23 10.07 4.14 5.39
C ALA A 23 10.27 4.82 6.75
N GLN A 24 9.44 4.48 7.74
CA GLN A 24 9.54 5.00 9.11
C GLN A 24 10.86 4.59 9.79
N LYS A 25 11.31 3.35 9.61
CA LYS A 25 12.60 2.88 10.12
C LYS A 25 13.76 3.73 9.59
N TYR A 26 13.81 3.97 8.29
CA TYR A 26 14.87 4.79 7.68
C TYR A 26 14.76 6.28 8.02
N LEU A 27 13.54 6.82 8.19
CA LEU A 27 13.36 8.19 8.70
C LEU A 27 13.97 8.35 10.10
N LYS A 28 13.73 7.39 11.01
CA LYS A 28 14.31 7.41 12.36
C LYS A 28 15.85 7.35 12.35
N GLN A 29 16.43 6.83 11.27
CA GLN A 29 17.88 6.78 11.05
C GLN A 29 18.43 8.00 10.28
N SER A 30 17.58 8.99 9.98
CA SER A 30 17.91 10.12 9.09
C SER A 30 18.34 9.73 7.67
N ASP A 31 18.01 8.51 7.23
CA ASP A 31 18.24 8.05 5.85
C ASP A 31 17.02 8.40 4.99
N PHE A 32 16.93 9.68 4.64
CA PHE A 32 15.79 10.24 3.89
C PHE A 32 15.70 9.69 2.47
N ILE A 33 16.82 9.36 1.84
CA ILE A 33 16.86 8.80 0.48
C ILE A 33 16.20 7.42 0.49
N ARG A 34 16.65 6.50 1.36
CA ARG A 34 16.04 5.17 1.42
C ARG A 34 14.60 5.25 1.89
N SER A 35 14.29 6.09 2.86
CA SER A 35 12.90 6.30 3.27
C SER A 35 12.01 6.74 2.09
N GLY A 36 12.48 7.69 1.30
CA GLY A 36 11.77 8.20 0.12
C GLY A 36 11.45 7.11 -0.90
N VAL A 37 12.35 6.13 -1.10
CA VAL A 37 12.09 4.97 -1.97
C VAL A 37 10.88 4.16 -1.48
N TYR A 38 10.84 3.80 -0.20
CA TYR A 38 9.72 3.05 0.37
C TYR A 38 8.41 3.85 0.35
N LEU A 39 8.46 5.16 0.61
CA LEU A 39 7.28 6.03 0.50
C LEU A 39 6.76 6.14 -0.94
N GLY A 40 7.65 6.19 -1.94
CA GLY A 40 7.28 6.21 -3.36
C GLY A 40 6.47 4.97 -3.76
N THR A 41 6.90 3.78 -3.30
CA THR A 41 6.16 2.53 -3.52
C THR A 41 4.74 2.59 -2.95
N VAL A 42 4.58 3.15 -1.75
CA VAL A 42 3.28 3.29 -1.08
C VAL A 42 2.38 4.28 -1.83
N GLN A 43 2.95 5.40 -2.29
CA GLN A 43 2.23 6.43 -3.05
C GLN A 43 1.68 5.90 -4.37
N ASP A 44 2.36 4.95 -5.03
CA ASP A 44 1.86 4.31 -6.25
C ASP A 44 0.82 3.21 -5.97
N LEU A 45 0.98 2.46 -4.87
CA LEU A 45 0.17 1.27 -4.58
C LEU A 45 -1.20 1.61 -3.95
N LEU A 46 -1.24 2.51 -2.97
CA LEU A 46 -2.47 2.79 -2.19
C LEU A 46 -3.63 3.38 -3.03
N PRO A 47 -3.42 4.30 -3.98
CA PRO A 47 -4.51 4.82 -4.80
C PRO A 47 -5.20 3.73 -5.65
N LYS A 48 -4.42 2.76 -6.16
CA LYS A 48 -4.94 1.64 -6.96
C LYS A 48 -5.82 0.72 -6.11
N VAL A 49 -5.37 0.40 -4.91
CA VAL A 49 -6.12 -0.36 -3.90
C VAL A 49 -7.40 0.37 -3.52
N HIS A 50 -7.32 1.67 -3.24
CA HIS A 50 -8.47 2.49 -2.88
C HIS A 50 -9.54 2.52 -3.98
N LEU A 51 -9.13 2.69 -5.25
CA LEU A 51 -10.04 2.67 -6.38
C LEU A 51 -10.74 1.31 -6.53
N LYS A 52 -10.00 0.20 -6.41
CA LYS A 52 -10.58 -1.15 -6.46
C LYS A 52 -11.65 -1.34 -5.37
N LEU A 53 -11.39 -0.90 -4.13
CA LEU A 53 -12.34 -0.97 -3.02
C LEU A 53 -13.61 -0.14 -3.26
N LEU A 54 -13.48 1.09 -3.74
CA LEU A 54 -14.62 1.94 -4.08
C LEU A 54 -15.49 1.32 -5.18
N THR A 55 -14.86 0.70 -6.17
CA THR A 55 -15.56 0.09 -7.30
C THR A 55 -16.26 -1.20 -6.88
N ALA A 56 -15.67 -1.97 -5.97
CA ALA A 56 -16.29 -3.15 -5.37
C ALA A 56 -17.56 -2.82 -4.58
N ASN A 57 -17.55 -1.72 -3.80
CA ASN A 57 -18.70 -1.29 -3.01
C ASN A 57 -19.87 -0.74 -3.83
N ARG A 58 -19.65 -0.33 -5.09
CA ARG A 58 -20.74 0.15 -5.99
C ARG A 58 -21.51 -0.97 -6.70
N LYS A 59 -21.02 -2.21 -6.64
CA LYS A 59 -21.66 -3.38 -7.27
C LYS A 59 -22.57 -4.16 -6.32
N HIS A 60 -22.79 -3.64 -5.11
CA HIS A 60 -23.70 -4.16 -4.08
C HIS A 60 -24.77 -3.10 -3.81
#